data_AF-A0A9E6RQY6-F1
#
_entry.id   AF-A0A9E6RQY6-F1
#
_cell.length_a   1.000
_cell.length_b   1.000
_cell.length_c   1.000
_cell.angle_alpha   90.00
_cell.angle_beta   90.00
_cell.angle_gamma   90.00
#
_symmetry.space_group_name_H-M   'P 1'
#
loop_
_entity.id
_entity.type
_entity.pdbx_description
1 polymer ?
#
loop_
_entity_poly.entity_id
_entity_poly.type
_entity_poly.pdbx_seq_one_letter_code
_entity_poly.pdbx_strand_id
1 'polypeptide(L)'
;MRTKKGILLLSVVMPGFLAFVISLYYFGSDYSALIKAESYLTQLVNSEKTNQRTLDYAYHRASLHRINTFADGVWGLLGLLIMSVGIHGIVTLNDKEINLDSLHSIKIV
;
A
#
# COMPACT_ATOMS: atom_id res chain seq x y z
N MET A 1 -10.03 -22.56 -19.55
CA MET A 1 -9.34 -21.25 -19.62
C MET A 1 -9.71 -20.29 -18.48
N ARG A 2 -10.93 -20.37 -17.90
CA ARG A 2 -11.31 -19.68 -16.64
C ARG A 2 -10.35 -19.91 -15.46
N THR A 3 -9.73 -21.08 -15.39
CA THR A 3 -8.73 -21.43 -14.36
C THR A 3 -7.47 -20.55 -14.43
N LYS A 4 -6.99 -20.14 -15.61
CA LYS A 4 -5.79 -19.29 -15.74
C LYS A 4 -6.04 -17.87 -15.22
N LYS A 5 -7.19 -17.28 -15.55
CA LYS A 5 -7.64 -15.99 -15.00
C LYS A 5 -7.86 -16.07 -13.48
N GLY A 6 -8.49 -17.15 -13.01
CA GLY A 6 -8.69 -17.40 -11.57
C GLY A 6 -7.38 -17.57 -10.79
N ILE A 7 -6.40 -18.29 -11.35
CA ILE A 7 -5.07 -18.46 -10.75
C ILE A 7 -4.36 -17.11 -10.64
N LEU A 8 -4.40 -16.27 -11.67
CA LEU A 8 -3.76 -14.94 -11.65
C LEU A 8 -4.40 -13.99 -10.62
N LEU A 9 -5.74 -14.06 -10.48
CA LEU A 9 -6.49 -13.31 -9.48
C LEU A 9 -6.12 -13.74 -8.05
N LEU A 10 -6.04 -15.05 -7.82
CA LEU A 10 -5.74 -15.61 -6.50
C LEU A 10 -4.28 -15.45 -6.10
N SER A 11 -3.34 -15.53 -7.07
CA SER A 11 -1.90 -15.54 -6.78
C SER A 11 -1.23 -14.17 -6.78
N VAL A 12 -1.78 -13.16 -7.46
CA VAL A 12 -1.15 -11.84 -7.60
C VAL A 12 -2.05 -10.72 -7.07
N VAL A 13 -3.32 -10.69 -7.50
CA VAL A 13 -4.23 -9.59 -7.16
C VAL A 13 -4.65 -9.65 -5.70
N MET A 14 -5.06 -10.81 -5.20
CA MET A 14 -5.43 -11.02 -3.79
C MET A 14 -4.30 -10.65 -2.81
N PRO A 15 -3.07 -11.17 -2.93
CA PRO A 15 -2.00 -10.81 -2.01
C PRO A 15 -1.57 -9.34 -2.14
N GLY A 16 -1.57 -8.76 -3.35
CA GLY A 16 -1.31 -7.33 -3.54
C GLY A 16 -2.35 -6.44 -2.86
N PHE A 17 -3.64 -6.80 -2.96
CA PHE A 17 -4.73 -6.11 -2.30
C PHE A 17 -4.68 -6.25 -0.78
N LEU A 18 -4.41 -7.46 -0.27
CA LEU A 18 -4.21 -7.69 1.17
C LEU A 18 -3.08 -6.82 1.72
N ALA A 19 -1.92 -6.81 1.05
CA ALA A 19 -0.79 -5.98 1.44
C ALA A 19 -1.14 -4.48 1.45
N PHE A 20 -1.88 -4.02 0.43
CA PHE A 20 -2.37 -2.65 0.35
C PHE A 20 -3.31 -2.29 1.52
N VAL A 21 -4.33 -3.12 1.79
CA VAL A 21 -5.31 -2.86 2.87
C VAL A 21 -4.64 -2.88 4.25
N ILE A 22 -3.76 -3.85 4.50
CA ILE A 22 -3.01 -3.95 5.77
C ILE A 22 -2.14 -2.70 5.95
N SER A 23 -1.39 -2.32 4.92
CA SER A 23 -0.57 -1.11 4.95
C SER A 23 -1.42 0.14 5.24
N LEU A 24 -2.57 0.31 4.58
CA LEU A 24 -3.41 1.49 4.78
C LEU A 24 -3.97 1.58 6.20
N TYR A 25 -4.31 0.43 6.79
CA TYR A 25 -4.77 0.34 8.17
C TYR A 25 -3.68 0.76 9.17
N TYR A 26 -2.47 0.22 9.02
CA TYR A 26 -1.34 0.58 9.89
C TYR A 26 -0.90 2.03 9.68
N PHE A 27 -0.87 2.49 8.43
CA PHE A 27 -0.58 3.87 8.08
C PHE A 27 -1.51 4.84 8.82
N GLY A 28 -2.83 4.61 8.80
CA GLY A 28 -3.78 5.47 9.50
C GLY A 28 -3.62 5.45 11.02
N SER A 29 -3.39 4.27 11.59
CA SER A 29 -3.17 4.09 13.03
C SER A 29 -1.91 4.85 13.51
N ASP A 30 -0.80 4.65 12.81
CA ASP A 30 0.51 5.22 13.15
C ASP A 30 0.57 6.72 12.87
N TYR A 31 -0.13 7.20 11.83
CA TYR A 31 -0.28 8.62 11.57
C TYR A 31 -0.99 9.35 12.72
N SER A 32 -1.99 8.72 13.36
CA SER A 32 -2.67 9.31 14.52
C SER A 32 -1.77 9.37 15.77
N ALA A 33 -0.92 8.35 15.96
CA ALA A 33 0.04 8.30 17.06
C ALA A 33 1.16 9.33 16.86
N LEU A 34 1.58 9.52 15.61
CA LEU A 34 2.56 10.52 15.22
C LEU A 34 2.05 11.95 15.50
N ILE A 35 0.80 12.26 15.12
CA ILE A 35 0.17 13.57 15.40
C ILE A 35 0.13 13.86 16.91
N LYS A 36 -0.18 12.85 17.73
CA LYS A 36 -0.19 13.00 19.20
C LYS A 36 1.21 13.24 19.76
N ALA A 37 2.22 12.52 19.27
CA ALA A 37 3.60 12.69 19.68
C ALA A 37 4.15 14.08 19.28
N GLU A 38 3.79 14.55 18.09
CA GLU A 38 4.18 15.86 17.57
C GLU A 38 3.51 16.99 18.37
N SER A 39 2.21 16.88 18.64
CA SER A 39 1.47 17.80 19.52
C SER A 39 2.09 17.89 20.92
N TYR A 40 2.51 16.75 21.49
CA TYR A 40 3.16 16.71 22.80
C TYR A 40 4.53 17.39 22.76
N LEU A 41 5.32 17.14 21.71
CA LEU A 41 6.59 17.82 21.46
C LEU A 41 6.42 19.34 21.35
N THR A 42 5.46 19.82 20.56
CA THR A 42 5.20 21.25 20.40
C THR A 42 4.80 21.90 21.73
N GLN A 43 4.02 21.21 22.56
CA GLN A 43 3.69 21.70 23.91
C GLN A 43 4.93 21.75 24.83
N LEU A 44 5.82 20.75 24.78
CA LEU A 44 7.05 20.72 25.58
C LEU A 44 8.09 21.76 25.14
N VAL A 45 8.20 22.04 23.84
CA VAL A 45 9.07 23.09 23.29
C VAL A 45 8.56 24.48 23.69
N ASN A 46 7.23 24.68 23.70
CA ASN A 46 6.61 25.95 24.11
C ASN A 46 6.51 26.13 25.63
N SER A 47 6.80 25.09 26.41
CA SER A 47 6.84 25.16 27.88
C SER A 47 8.23 25.62 28.32
N GLU A 48 8.32 26.71 29.06
CA GLU A 48 9.57 27.42 29.47
C GLU A 48 10.55 26.61 30.36
N LYS A 49 10.31 25.30 30.58
CA LYS A 49 10.94 24.47 31.61
C LYS A 49 11.65 23.20 31.10
N THR A 50 12.11 23.20 29.85
CA THR A 50 12.56 21.96 29.18
C THR A 50 14.08 21.73 29.28
N ASN A 51 14.45 20.57 29.83
CA ASN A 51 15.81 20.03 29.82
C ASN A 51 16.17 19.56 28.38
N GLN A 52 17.27 20.07 27.80
CA GLN A 52 17.69 19.79 26.42
C GLN A 52 17.75 18.29 26.08
N ARG A 53 18.17 17.45 27.04
CA ARG A 53 18.17 15.98 26.86
C ARG A 53 16.78 15.41 26.62
N THR A 54 15.78 15.90 27.34
CA THR A 54 14.40 15.44 27.20
C THR A 54 13.82 15.84 25.84
N LEU A 55 14.28 16.98 25.29
CA LEU A 55 13.90 17.46 23.97
C LEU A 55 14.47 16.57 22.86
N ASP A 56 15.76 16.21 22.92
CA ASP A 56 16.41 15.29 21.97
C ASP A 56 15.78 13.89 21.97
N TYR A 57 15.49 13.35 23.16
CA TYR A 57 14.82 12.05 23.27
C TYR A 57 13.42 12.04 22.64
N ALA A 58 12.67 13.12 22.83
CA ALA A 58 11.34 13.26 22.25
C ALA A 58 11.42 13.42 20.72
N TYR A 59 12.39 14.18 20.21
CA TYR A 59 12.67 14.33 18.78
C TYR A 59 13.00 12.98 18.12
N HIS A 60 13.84 12.16 18.74
CA HIS A 60 14.19 10.85 18.20
C HIS A 60 13.00 9.89 18.15
N ARG A 61 12.13 9.89 19.17
CA ARG A 61 10.90 9.07 19.15
C ARG A 61 9.93 9.49 18.05
N ALA A 62 9.71 10.79 17.86
CA ALA A 62 8.85 11.28 16.78
C ALA A 62 9.39 10.92 15.39
N SER A 63 10.71 10.97 15.23
CA SER A 63 11.39 10.59 13.98
C SER A 63 11.19 9.10 13.62
N LEU A 64 11.20 8.21 14.62
CA LEU A 64 10.94 6.78 14.41
C LEU A 64 9.49 6.53 13.96
N HIS A 65 8.50 7.22 14.53
CA HIS A 65 7.11 7.13 14.07
C HIS A 65 6.93 7.64 12.63
N ARG A 66 7.65 8.70 12.23
CA ARG A 66 7.63 9.18 10.84
C ARG A 66 8.15 8.14 9.86
N ILE A 67 9.25 7.47 10.19
CA ILE A 67 9.84 6.43 9.34
C ILE A 67 8.93 5.20 9.25
N ASN A 68 8.32 4.77 10.36
CA ASN A 68 7.40 3.64 10.33
C ASN A 68 6.17 3.93 9.47
N THR A 69 5.57 5.11 9.66
CA THR A 69 4.41 5.54 8.86
C THR A 69 4.78 5.68 7.38
N PHE A 70 5.98 6.17 7.06
CA PHE A 70 6.46 6.22 5.67
C PHE A 70 6.66 4.83 5.07
N ALA A 71 7.28 3.91 5.83
CA ALA A 71 7.50 2.53 5.40
C ALA A 71 6.17 1.83 5.12
N ASP A 72 5.18 2.01 6.01
CA ASP A 72 3.84 1.47 5.79
C ASP A 72 3.21 2.05 4.53
N GLY A 73 3.33 3.36 4.29
CA GLY A 73 2.83 3.98 3.05
C GLY A 73 3.50 3.41 1.78
N VAL A 74 4.82 3.18 1.82
CA VAL A 74 5.58 2.57 0.71
C VAL A 74 5.14 1.13 0.45
N TRP A 75 4.92 0.35 1.51
CA TRP A 75 4.40 -1.02 1.39
C TRP A 75 3.01 -1.05 0.75
N GLY A 76 2.17 -0.05 1.04
CA GLY A 76 0.86 0.11 0.42
C GLY A 76 0.96 0.40 -1.07
N LEU A 77 1.81 1.35 -1.46
CA LEU A 77 2.06 1.66 -2.88
C LEU A 77 2.62 0.47 -3.65
N LEU A 78 3.50 -0.32 -3.03
CA LEU A 78 4.00 -1.58 -3.59
C LEU A 78 2.86 -2.59 -3.80
N GLY A 79 1.98 -2.76 -2.81
CA GLY A 79 0.78 -3.60 -2.95
C GLY A 79 -0.12 -3.15 -4.10
N LEU A 80 -0.30 -1.84 -4.27
CA LEU A 80 -1.09 -1.25 -5.35
C LEU A 80 -0.44 -1.46 -6.73
N LEU A 81 0.88 -1.35 -6.84
CA LEU A 81 1.64 -1.69 -8.04
C LEU A 81 1.46 -3.16 -8.44
N ILE A 82 1.60 -4.08 -7.49
CA ILE A 82 1.41 -5.52 -7.70
C ILE A 82 -0.03 -5.81 -8.15
N MET A 83 -1.01 -5.20 -7.49
CA MET A 83 -2.42 -5.32 -7.86
C MET A 83 -2.69 -4.81 -9.29
N SER A 84 -2.12 -3.66 -9.66
CA SER A 84 -2.24 -3.07 -11.01
C SER A 84 -1.70 -4.01 -12.09
N VAL A 85 -0.52 -4.62 -11.87
CA VAL A 85 0.06 -5.61 -12.78
C VAL A 85 -0.84 -6.84 -12.92
N GLY A 86 -1.40 -7.34 -11.82
CA GLY A 86 -2.35 -8.45 -11.84
C GLY A 86 -3.62 -8.15 -12.64
N ILE A 87 -4.20 -6.96 -12.47
CA ILE A 87 -5.37 -6.50 -13.24
C ILE A 87 -5.02 -6.36 -14.73
N HIS A 88 -3.88 -5.75 -15.05
CA HIS A 88 -3.43 -5.60 -16.43
C HIS A 88 -3.29 -6.96 -17.12
N GLY A 89 -2.70 -7.96 -16.44
CA GLY A 89 -2.60 -9.32 -16.97
C GLY A 89 -3.96 -9.98 -17.24
N ILE A 90 -4.98 -9.73 -16.42
CA ILE A 90 -6.34 -10.24 -16.64
C ILE A 90 -6.96 -9.62 -17.89
N VAL A 91 -6.81 -8.30 -18.07
CA VAL A 91 -7.33 -7.57 -19.23
C VAL A 91 -6.69 -8.06 -20.53
N THR A 92 -5.35 -8.16 -20.58
CA THR A 92 -4.64 -8.66 -21.76
C THR A 92 -5.03 -10.10 -22.12
N LEU A 93 -5.23 -10.97 -21.13
CA LEU A 93 -5.71 -12.33 -21.38
C LEU A 93 -7.15 -12.35 -21.91
N ASN A 94 -7.98 -11.38 -21.51
CA ASN A 94 -9.34 -11.24 -22.02
C ASN A 94 -9.37 -10.80 -23.49
N ASP A 95 -8.56 -9.82 -23.85
CA ASP A 95 -8.47 -9.32 -25.24
C ASP A 95 -7.99 -10.41 -26.20
N LYS A 96 -7.04 -11.24 -25.74
CA LYS A 96 -6.55 -12.39 -26.52
C LYS A 96 -7.62 -13.47 -26.74
N GLU A 97 -8.49 -13.71 -25.76
CA GLU A 97 -9.62 -14.65 -25.91
C GLU A 97 -10.62 -14.15 -26.95
N ILE A 98 -11.00 -12.87 -26.89
CA ILE A 98 -11.96 -12.26 -27.85
C ILE A 98 -11.43 -12.33 -29.29
N ASN A 99 -10.13 -12.11 -29.49
CA ASN A 99 -9.51 -12.15 -30.82
C ASN A 99 -9.43 -13.57 -31.41
N LEU A 100 -9.21 -14.59 -30.58
CA LEU A 100 -9.17 -15.98 -31.02
C LEU A 100 -10.56 -16.48 -31.44
N ASP A 101 -11.62 -16.09 -30.73
CA ASP A 101 -12.99 -16.42 -31.09
C ASP A 101 -13.39 -15.79 -32.43
N SER A 102 -12.96 -14.55 -32.71
CA SER A 102 -13.27 -13.90 -33.99
C SER A 102 -12.59 -14.60 -35.17
N LEU A 103 -11.32 -15.01 -35.01
CA LEU A 103 -10.57 -15.74 -36.03
C LEU A 103 -11.13 -17.13 -36.31
N HIS A 104 -11.66 -17.81 -35.28
CA HIS A 104 -12.29 -19.11 -35.45
C HIS A 104 -13.64 -18.98 -36.20
N SER A 105 -14.41 -17.92 -35.96
CA SER A 105 -15.68 -17.68 -36.68
C SER A 105 -15.48 -17.40 -38.18
N ILE A 106 -14.37 -16.76 -38.57
CA ILE A 106 -14.05 -16.43 -39.97
C ILE A 106 -13.64 -17.68 -40.77
N LYS A 107 -13.07 -18.71 -40.12
CA LYS A 107 -12.64 -19.95 -40.80
C LYS A 107 -13.76 -20.98 -41.04
N ILE A 108 -14.94 -20.77 -40.45
CA ILE A 108 -16.08 -21.70 -40.54
C ILE A 108 -17.08 -21.28 -41.64
N VAL A 109 -16.89 -20.10 -42.24
CA VAL A 109 -17.62 -19.60 -43.42
C VAL A 109 -16.73 -19.74 -44.66
#